data_AF-A0A524D8N9-F1
#
_entry.id   AF-A0A524D8N9-F1
#
_cell.length_a   1.000
_cell.length_b   1.000
_cell.length_c   1.000
_cell.angle_alpha   90.00
_cell.angle_beta   90.00
_cell.angle_gamma   90.00
#
_symmetry.space_group_name_H-M   'P 1'
#
loop_
_entity.id
_entity.type
_entity.pdbx_description
1 polymer ?
#
loop_
_entity_poly.entity_id
_entity_poly.type
_entity_poly.pdbx_seq_one_letter_code
_entity_poly.pdbx_strand_id
1 'polypeptide(L)'
;MDFITKLGKVSFQVRKLSDKVTELSKATLNIKALGPKLNNVIENQEELKREMKILKSLIYQNSKNNSNSTFKSVIEKETKPESNKKEVAITQIKELKDNVRSIDDYRELIERINMLREKLFDFTGGSKILYEISQILKEIKEDKKITSKVIEDIRAKADQWVDKLQD
;
A
#
# COMPACT_ATOMS: atom_id res chain seq x y z
N MET A 1 17.62 28.29 38.99
CA MET A 1 17.15 28.63 37.62
C MET A 1 16.16 29.78 37.73
N ASP A 2 16.51 30.92 37.16
CA ASP A 2 15.75 32.17 37.26
C ASP A 2 14.40 32.12 36.54
N PHE A 3 13.43 32.87 37.05
CA PHE A 3 12.08 32.98 36.49
C PHE A 3 12.10 33.47 35.03
N ILE A 4 13.02 34.39 34.72
CA ILE A 4 13.28 34.90 33.37
C ILE A 4 13.72 33.79 32.42
N THR A 5 14.58 32.86 32.88
CA THR A 5 15.03 31.73 32.06
C THR A 5 13.89 30.74 31.78
N LYS A 6 12.97 30.54 32.74
CA LYS A 6 11.77 29.70 32.53
C LYS A 6 10.80 30.35 31.53
N LEU A 7 10.56 31.65 31.64
CA LEU A 7 9.74 32.42 30.70
C LEU A 7 10.32 32.38 29.27
N GLY A 8 11.63 32.54 29.14
CA GLY A 8 12.32 32.41 27.84
C GLY A 8 12.13 31.04 27.21
N LYS A 9 12.26 29.96 27.99
CA LYS A 9 12.01 28.59 27.53
C LYS A 9 10.56 28.36 27.09
N VAL A 10 9.60 28.87 27.85
CA VAL A 10 8.16 28.75 27.51
C VAL A 10 7.84 29.51 26.22
N SER A 11 8.32 30.75 26.07
CA SER A 11 8.14 31.55 24.85
C SER A 11 8.71 30.85 23.61
N PHE A 12 9.91 30.27 23.73
CA PHE A 12 10.52 29.49 22.66
C PHE A 12 9.71 28.24 22.29
N GLN A 13 9.20 27.50 23.29
CA GLN A 13 8.36 26.33 23.07
C GLN A 13 7.02 26.68 22.41
N VAL A 14 6.40 27.79 22.81
CA VAL A 14 5.15 28.29 22.22
C VAL A 14 5.37 28.68 20.75
N ARG A 15 6.47 29.37 20.43
CA ARG A 15 6.82 29.68 19.03
C ARG A 15 7.02 28.41 18.20
N LYS A 16 7.80 27.46 18.70
CA LYS A 16 8.02 26.16 18.02
C LYS A 16 6.72 25.39 17.81
N LEU A 17 5.79 25.46 18.76
CA LEU A 17 4.47 24.84 18.62
C LEU A 17 3.63 25.55 17.55
N SER A 18 3.63 26.88 17.53
CA SER A 18 2.96 27.70 16.52
C SER A 18 3.48 27.41 15.11
N ASP A 19 4.80 27.26 14.95
CA ASP A 19 5.42 26.93 13.68
C ASP A 19 4.96 25.54 13.20
N LYS A 20 4.95 24.54 14.08
CA LYS A 20 4.45 23.20 13.77
C LYS A 20 2.96 23.17 13.42
N VAL A 21 2.13 23.96 14.09
CA VAL A 21 0.70 24.10 13.76
C VAL A 21 0.53 24.68 12.36
N THR A 22 1.38 25.65 11.99
CA THR A 22 1.38 26.26 10.66
C THR A 22 1.80 25.25 9.59
N GLU A 23 2.85 24.45 9.84
CA GLU A 23 3.28 23.37 8.95
C GLU A 23 2.18 22.31 8.78
N LEU A 24 1.51 21.92 9.86
CA LEU A 24 0.41 20.95 9.81
C LEU A 24 -0.78 21.47 9.02
N SER A 25 -1.11 22.76 9.16
CA SER A 25 -2.17 23.41 8.37
C SER A 25 -1.85 23.39 6.87
N LYS A 26 -0.59 23.72 6.49
CA LYS A 26 -0.12 23.62 5.10
C LYS A 26 -0.18 22.18 4.57
N ALA A 27 0.27 21.21 5.35
CA ALA A 27 0.19 19.79 4.98
C ALA A 27 -1.26 19.35 4.76
N THR A 28 -2.18 19.80 5.61
CA THR A 28 -3.62 19.50 5.49
C THR A 28 -4.21 20.08 4.20
N LEU A 29 -3.85 21.32 3.84
CA LEU A 29 -4.28 21.93 2.57
C LEU A 29 -3.74 21.17 1.36
N ASN A 30 -2.47 20.75 1.40
CA ASN A 30 -1.87 19.94 0.35
C ASN A 30 -2.60 18.59 0.19
N ILE A 31 -2.93 17.92 1.30
CA ILE A 31 -3.70 16.67 1.27
C ILE A 31 -5.09 16.90 0.66
N LYS A 32 -5.79 17.96 1.05
CA LYS A 32 -7.09 18.31 0.44
C LYS A 32 -6.98 18.56 -1.07
N ALA A 33 -5.89 19.19 -1.52
CA ALA A 33 -5.64 19.43 -2.94
C ALA A 33 -5.31 18.16 -3.74
N LEU A 34 -4.94 17.05 -3.10
CA LEU A 34 -4.73 15.77 -3.77
C LEU A 34 -6.04 15.09 -4.19
N GLY A 35 -7.16 15.35 -3.50
CA GLY A 35 -8.46 14.75 -3.83
C GLY A 35 -8.90 15.00 -5.28
N PRO A 36 -8.98 16.26 -5.74
CA PRO A 36 -9.30 16.58 -7.13
C PRO A 36 -8.30 15.98 -8.14
N LYS A 37 -7.01 15.96 -7.80
CA LYS A 37 -5.98 15.36 -8.67
C LYS A 37 -6.17 13.86 -8.82
N LEU A 38 -6.53 13.17 -7.73
CA LEU A 38 -6.86 11.75 -7.75
C LEU A 38 -8.09 11.48 -8.60
N ASN A 39 -9.14 12.30 -8.50
CA ASN A 39 -10.32 12.17 -9.36
C ASN A 39 -9.97 12.29 -10.84
N ASN A 40 -9.13 13.26 -11.21
CA ASN A 40 -8.67 13.38 -12.60
C ASN A 40 -7.90 12.13 -13.07
N VAL A 41 -7.08 11.54 -12.21
CA VAL A 41 -6.37 10.29 -12.53
C VAL A 41 -7.36 9.13 -12.74
N ILE A 42 -8.38 9.02 -11.89
CA ILE A 42 -9.43 7.99 -12.02
C ILE A 42 -10.23 8.18 -13.32
N GLU A 43 -10.60 9.42 -13.66
CA GLU A 43 -11.30 9.73 -14.91
C GLU A 43 -10.46 9.34 -16.13
N ASN A 44 -9.17 9.69 -16.15
CA ASN A 44 -8.25 9.29 -17.20
C ASN A 44 -8.09 7.75 -17.29
N GLN A 45 -8.07 7.05 -16.16
CA GLN A 45 -8.01 5.58 -16.14
C GLN A 45 -9.27 4.95 -16.74
N GLU A 46 -10.45 5.48 -16.44
CA GLU A 46 -11.71 5.00 -17.03
C GLU A 46 -11.80 5.31 -18.53
N GLU A 47 -11.27 6.45 -18.97
CA GLU A 47 -11.14 6.75 -20.40
C GLU A 47 -10.23 5.75 -21.12
N LEU A 48 -9.03 5.51 -20.59
CA LEU A 48 -8.11 4.50 -21.14
C LEU A 48 -8.73 3.10 -21.17
N LYS A 49 -9.51 2.73 -20.15
CA LYS A 49 -10.22 1.45 -20.09
C LYS A 49 -11.29 1.36 -21.19
N ARG A 50 -12.00 2.44 -21.48
CA ARG A 50 -12.94 2.51 -22.62
C ARG A 50 -12.22 2.36 -23.95
N GLU A 51 -11.12 3.07 -24.16
CA GLU A 51 -10.31 2.96 -25.38
C GLU A 51 -9.75 1.55 -25.58
N MET A 52 -9.22 0.93 -24.52
CA MET A 52 -8.77 -0.47 -24.56
C MET A 52 -9.89 -1.42 -24.91
N LYS A 53 -11.11 -1.20 -24.41
CA LYS A 53 -12.28 -2.02 -24.76
C LYS A 53 -12.64 -1.89 -26.23
N ILE A 54 -12.57 -0.67 -26.79
CA ILE A 54 -12.78 -0.42 -28.22
C ILE A 54 -11.70 -1.13 -29.04
N LEU A 55 -10.42 -1.00 -28.67
CA LEU A 55 -9.32 -1.69 -29.33
C LEU A 55 -9.50 -3.22 -29.29
N LYS A 56 -9.85 -3.80 -28.14
CA LYS A 56 -10.16 -5.24 -28.03
C LYS A 56 -11.30 -5.64 -28.97
N SER A 57 -12.36 -4.84 -29.05
CA SER A 57 -13.49 -5.08 -29.97
C SER A 57 -13.05 -5.04 -31.44
N LEU A 58 -12.26 -4.04 -31.83
CA LEU A 58 -11.74 -3.90 -33.19
C LEU A 58 -10.80 -5.03 -33.57
N ILE A 59 -9.91 -5.43 -32.66
CA ILE A 59 -9.02 -6.60 -32.83
C ILE A 59 -9.85 -7.87 -33.00
N TYR A 60 -10.89 -8.07 -32.18
CA TYR A 60 -11.77 -9.22 -32.29
C TYR A 60 -12.52 -9.25 -33.62
N GLN A 61 -13.06 -8.11 -34.06
CA GLN A 61 -13.73 -8.00 -35.37
C GLN A 61 -12.76 -8.26 -36.52
N ASN A 62 -11.54 -7.72 -36.46
CA ASN A 62 -10.51 -7.95 -37.47
C ASN A 62 -10.02 -9.41 -37.50
N SER A 63 -9.86 -10.03 -36.32
CA SER A 63 -9.53 -11.46 -36.19
C SER A 63 -10.67 -12.38 -36.62
N LYS A 64 -11.93 -11.92 -36.59
CA LYS A 64 -13.06 -12.69 -37.12
C LYS A 64 -13.13 -12.63 -38.66
N ASN A 65 -12.67 -11.53 -39.24
CA ASN A 65 -12.58 -11.34 -40.69
C ASN A 65 -11.36 -12.05 -41.30
N ASN A 66 -10.29 -12.24 -40.52
CA ASN A 66 -9.13 -13.06 -40.90
C ASN A 66 -9.24 -14.46 -40.28
N SER A 67 -9.61 -15.46 -41.08
CA SER A 67 -9.86 -16.85 -40.68
C SER A 67 -8.62 -17.66 -40.23
N ASN A 68 -7.70 -17.07 -39.46
CA ASN A 68 -6.60 -17.77 -38.81
C ASN A 68 -6.88 -17.90 -37.31
N SER A 69 -7.29 -19.10 -36.91
CA SER A 69 -7.85 -19.48 -35.60
C SER A 69 -6.92 -19.35 -34.38
N THR A 70 -5.71 -18.83 -34.53
CA THR A 70 -4.69 -18.80 -33.47
C THR A 70 -4.88 -17.66 -32.46
N PHE A 71 -5.53 -16.55 -32.83
CA PHE A 71 -5.63 -15.36 -31.96
C PHE A 71 -6.77 -15.41 -30.94
N LYS A 72 -7.75 -16.32 -31.15
CA LYS A 72 -8.98 -16.38 -30.35
C LYS A 72 -8.77 -16.93 -28.93
N SER A 73 -7.73 -17.74 -28.70
CA SER A 73 -7.50 -18.39 -27.40
C SER A 73 -6.79 -17.51 -26.36
N VAL A 74 -6.14 -16.42 -26.79
CA VAL A 74 -5.37 -15.55 -25.89
C VAL A 74 -6.27 -14.52 -25.19
N ILE A 75 -7.30 -14.02 -25.87
CA ILE A 75 -8.15 -12.92 -25.37
C ILE A 75 -9.17 -13.39 -24.30
N GLU A 76 -9.65 -14.64 -24.37
CA GLU A 76 -10.64 -15.16 -23.42
C GLU A 76 -10.06 -15.49 -22.03
N LYS A 77 -8.74 -15.64 -21.89
CA LYS A 77 -8.11 -15.97 -20.59
C LYS A 77 -7.90 -14.76 -19.67
N GLU A 78 -8.00 -13.52 -20.16
CA GLU A 78 -7.68 -12.32 -19.38
C GLU A 78 -8.88 -11.65 -18.68
N THR A 79 -10.08 -12.21 -18.76
CA THR A 79 -11.33 -11.58 -18.27
C THR A 79 -11.63 -11.79 -16.77
N LYS A 80 -10.64 -12.14 -15.93
CA LYS A 80 -10.78 -12.08 -14.46
C LYS A 80 -9.59 -11.38 -13.78
N PRO A 81 -9.53 -10.03 -13.77
CA PRO A 81 -8.37 -9.31 -13.23
C PRO A 81 -8.43 -9.09 -11.71
N GLU A 82 -9.61 -9.05 -11.09
CA GLU A 82 -9.76 -8.60 -9.68
C GLU A 82 -9.65 -9.72 -8.64
N SER A 83 -10.08 -10.95 -8.95
CA SER A 83 -9.96 -12.10 -8.02
C SER A 83 -8.50 -12.50 -7.76
N ASN A 84 -7.66 -12.37 -8.78
CA ASN A 84 -6.29 -12.91 -8.76
C ASN A 84 -5.35 -12.08 -7.87
N LYS A 85 -5.50 -10.74 -7.84
CA LYS A 85 -4.63 -9.86 -7.04
C LYS A 85 -4.86 -10.00 -5.54
N LYS A 86 -6.13 -10.16 -5.13
CA LYS A 86 -6.53 -10.40 -3.74
C LYS A 86 -5.97 -11.73 -3.23
N GLU A 87 -6.10 -12.78 -4.03
CA GLU A 87 -5.53 -14.11 -3.73
C GLU A 87 -4.00 -14.09 -3.64
N VAL A 88 -3.33 -13.36 -4.54
CA VAL A 88 -1.86 -13.18 -4.50
C VAL A 88 -1.41 -12.44 -3.23
N ALA A 89 -2.14 -11.40 -2.80
CA ALA A 89 -1.84 -10.70 -1.55
C ALA A 89 -2.02 -11.61 -0.32
N ILE A 90 -3.13 -12.35 -0.26
CA ILE A 90 -3.38 -13.32 0.83
C ILE A 90 -2.31 -14.40 0.86
N THR A 91 -1.89 -14.91 -0.30
CA THR A 91 -0.83 -15.92 -0.41
C THR A 91 0.49 -15.39 0.14
N GLN A 92 0.87 -14.15 -0.21
CA GLN A 92 2.10 -13.53 0.29
C GLN A 92 2.06 -13.22 1.79
N ILE A 93 0.89 -12.91 2.35
CA ILE A 93 0.74 -12.77 3.81
C ILE A 93 0.99 -14.12 4.49
N LYS A 94 0.46 -15.21 3.94
CA LYS A 94 0.69 -16.57 4.47
C LYS A 94 2.15 -17.00 4.33
N GLU A 95 2.76 -16.74 3.16
CA GLU A 95 4.19 -16.99 2.95
C GLU A 95 5.07 -16.19 3.91
N LEU A 96 4.71 -14.92 4.20
CA LEU A 96 5.42 -14.13 5.20
C LEU A 96 5.26 -14.76 6.60
N LYS A 97 4.04 -15.14 6.99
CA LYS A 97 3.75 -15.79 8.28
C LYS A 97 4.57 -17.07 8.49
N ASP A 98 4.72 -17.88 7.46
CA ASP A 98 5.39 -19.17 7.53
C ASP A 98 6.91 -19.02 7.49
N ASN A 99 7.43 -18.05 6.73
CA ASN A 99 8.86 -17.86 6.54
C ASN A 99 9.50 -16.86 7.50
N VAL A 100 8.74 -16.09 8.30
CA VAL A 100 9.28 -15.04 9.17
C VAL A 100 10.34 -15.55 10.16
N ARG A 101 10.26 -16.82 10.59
CA ARG A 101 11.23 -17.46 11.50
C ARG A 101 12.52 -17.88 10.81
N SER A 102 12.49 -18.02 9.50
CA SER A 102 13.62 -18.47 8.67
C SER A 102 14.45 -17.30 8.15
N ILE A 103 14.01 -16.06 8.42
CA ILE A 103 14.70 -14.84 8.00
C ILE A 103 15.58 -14.39 9.18
N ASP A 104 16.90 -14.53 9.02
CA ASP A 104 17.89 -14.09 10.01
C ASP A 104 18.33 -12.64 9.79
N ASP A 105 18.20 -12.11 8.56
CA ASP A 105 18.54 -10.72 8.23
C ASP A 105 17.33 -9.78 8.36
N TYR A 106 17.42 -8.83 9.30
CA TYR A 106 16.38 -7.81 9.51
C TYR A 106 16.14 -6.93 8.27
N ARG A 107 17.14 -6.78 7.39
CA ARG A 107 17.01 -6.02 6.13
C ARG A 107 16.16 -6.78 5.13
N GLU A 108 16.38 -8.09 4.99
CA GLU A 108 15.55 -8.96 4.16
C GLU A 108 14.09 -8.96 4.65
N LEU A 109 13.89 -8.98 5.96
CA LEU A 109 12.55 -8.90 6.55
C LEU A 109 11.86 -7.58 6.20
N ILE A 110 12.57 -6.45 6.31
CA ILE A 110 12.05 -5.12 5.95
C ILE A 110 11.67 -5.07 4.46
N GLU A 111 12.50 -5.61 3.57
CA GLU A 111 12.20 -5.62 2.13
C GLU A 111 10.95 -6.43 1.82
N ARG A 112 10.84 -7.66 2.35
CA ARG A 112 9.65 -8.50 2.15
C ARG A 112 8.37 -7.83 2.67
N ILE A 113 8.43 -7.22 3.85
CA ILE A 113 7.28 -6.51 4.44
C ILE A 113 6.93 -5.25 3.62
N ASN A 114 7.91 -4.53 3.06
CA ASN A 114 7.64 -3.39 2.18
C ASN A 114 7.02 -3.82 0.85
N MET A 115 7.50 -4.90 0.23
CA MET A 115 6.88 -5.45 -1.00
C MET A 115 5.43 -5.85 -0.75
N LEU A 116 5.16 -6.47 0.40
CA LEU A 116 3.79 -6.81 0.80
C LEU A 116 2.95 -5.53 1.00
N ARG A 117 3.50 -4.50 1.64
CA ARG A 117 2.83 -3.21 1.86
C ARG A 117 2.42 -2.55 0.55
N GLU A 118 3.32 -2.52 -0.44
CA GLU A 118 3.05 -1.93 -1.75
C GLU A 118 1.92 -2.68 -2.48
N LYS A 119 1.97 -4.01 -2.49
CA LYS A 119 0.90 -4.82 -3.10
C LYS A 119 -0.44 -4.70 -2.38
N LEU A 120 -0.44 -4.53 -1.05
CA LEU A 120 -1.65 -4.27 -0.28
C LEU A 120 -2.19 -2.85 -0.47
N PHE A 121 -1.33 -1.88 -0.80
CA PHE A 121 -1.74 -0.51 -1.09
C PHE A 121 -2.60 -0.45 -2.35
N ASP A 122 -2.18 -1.14 -3.41
CA ASP A 122 -2.91 -1.25 -4.67
C ASP A 122 -4.32 -1.81 -4.52
N PHE A 123 -4.55 -2.63 -3.48
CA PHE A 123 -5.85 -3.26 -3.23
C PHE A 123 -6.69 -2.53 -2.17
N THR A 124 -6.07 -2.06 -1.08
CA THR A 124 -6.81 -1.59 0.10
C THR A 124 -6.84 -0.06 0.25
N GLY A 125 -6.10 0.68 -0.58
CA GLY A 125 -6.22 2.15 -0.69
C GLY A 125 -5.96 2.95 0.60
N GLY A 126 -5.23 2.41 1.57
CA GLY A 126 -4.98 3.08 2.86
C GLY A 126 -5.61 2.43 4.09
N SER A 127 -5.91 1.13 4.05
CA SER A 127 -6.52 0.40 5.15
C SER A 127 -5.71 0.40 6.45
N LYS A 128 -6.40 0.11 7.57
CA LYS A 128 -5.81 -0.14 8.88
C LYS A 128 -4.65 -1.16 8.83
N ILE A 129 -4.69 -2.11 7.89
CA ILE A 129 -3.63 -3.10 7.66
C ILE A 129 -2.31 -2.42 7.29
N LEU A 130 -2.33 -1.43 6.38
CA LEU A 130 -1.13 -0.70 5.96
C LEU A 130 -0.52 0.13 7.09
N TYR A 131 -1.37 0.65 7.98
CA TYR A 131 -0.91 1.34 9.18
C TYR A 131 -0.21 0.38 10.14
N GLU A 132 -0.80 -0.79 10.41
CA GLU A 132 -0.22 -1.83 11.27
C GLU A 132 1.12 -2.34 10.70
N ILE A 133 1.19 -2.59 9.38
CA ILE A 133 2.44 -2.93 8.69
C ILE A 133 3.50 -1.84 8.88
N SER A 134 3.11 -0.56 8.82
CA SER A 134 4.03 0.57 8.98
C SER A 134 4.56 0.69 10.42
N GLN A 135 3.76 0.33 11.44
CA GLN A 135 4.24 0.28 12.82
C GLN A 135 5.27 -0.83 13.01
N ILE A 136 5.00 -2.03 12.50
CA ILE A 136 5.93 -3.16 12.55
C ILE A 136 7.25 -2.83 11.85
N LEU A 137 7.19 -2.22 10.66
CA LEU A 137 8.38 -1.76 9.93
C LEU A 137 9.20 -0.73 10.72
N LYS A 138 8.54 0.11 11.51
CA LYS A 138 9.20 1.11 12.35
C LYS A 138 9.92 0.44 13.52
N GLU A 139 9.27 -0.49 14.20
CA GLU A 139 9.87 -1.27 15.30
C GLU A 139 11.10 -2.05 14.84
N ILE A 140 11.02 -2.75 13.70
CA ILE A 140 12.18 -3.50 13.14
C ILE A 140 13.34 -2.56 12.80
N LYS A 141 13.05 -1.35 12.28
CA LYS A 141 14.07 -0.36 11.91
C LYS A 141 14.75 0.28 13.13
N GLU A 142 14.01 0.48 14.22
CA GLU A 142 14.54 1.04 15.46
C GLU A 142 15.44 0.03 16.19
N ASP A 143 14.99 -1.22 16.31
CA ASP A 143 15.73 -2.26 17.02
C ASP A 143 16.88 -2.87 16.20
N LYS A 144 16.83 -2.75 14.86
CA LYS A 144 17.80 -3.31 13.89
C LYS A 144 18.11 -4.78 14.12
N LYS A 145 17.18 -5.50 14.74
CA LYS A 145 17.28 -6.92 15.10
C LYS A 145 15.90 -7.55 14.98
N ILE A 146 15.89 -8.82 14.65
CA ILE A 146 14.67 -9.63 14.66
C ILE A 146 14.53 -10.22 16.05
N THR A 147 13.62 -9.63 16.85
CA THR A 147 13.30 -10.15 18.18
C THR A 147 12.20 -11.20 18.06
N SER A 148 12.21 -12.23 18.91
CA SER A 148 11.14 -13.23 18.99
C SER A 148 9.74 -12.62 19.15
N LYS A 149 9.65 -11.51 19.90
CA LYS A 149 8.43 -10.71 20.04
C LYS A 149 7.91 -10.20 18.69
N VAL A 150 8.80 -9.62 17.86
CA VAL A 150 8.44 -9.08 16.55
C VAL A 150 7.97 -10.18 15.60
N ILE A 151 8.60 -11.36 15.66
CA ILE A 151 8.17 -12.53 14.87
C ILE A 151 6.75 -12.95 15.27
N GLU A 152 6.47 -13.09 16.56
CA GLU A 152 5.12 -13.47 17.04
C GLU A 152 4.08 -12.39 16.70
N ASP A 153 4.43 -11.11 16.84
CA ASP A 153 3.56 -9.99 16.47
C ASP A 153 3.23 -10.00 14.97
N ILE A 154 4.22 -10.25 14.09
CA ILE A 154 3.99 -10.40 12.64
C ILE A 154 3.05 -11.57 12.35
N ARG A 155 3.23 -12.73 12.98
CA ARG A 155 2.38 -13.91 12.73
C ARG A 155 0.94 -13.70 13.20
N ALA A 156 0.76 -13.17 14.41
CA ALA A 156 -0.56 -12.87 14.94
C ALA A 156 -1.29 -11.83 14.08
N LYS A 157 -0.55 -10.83 13.57
CA LYS A 157 -1.09 -9.81 12.67
C LYS A 157 -1.39 -10.33 11.27
N ALA A 158 -0.55 -11.22 10.73
CA ALA A 158 -0.78 -11.85 9.45
C ALA A 158 -2.13 -12.59 9.39
N ASP A 159 -2.50 -13.32 10.45
CA ASP A 159 -3.81 -13.98 10.54
C ASP A 159 -4.96 -12.97 10.54
N GLN A 160 -4.87 -11.92 11.37
CA GLN A 160 -5.86 -10.85 11.40
C GLN A 160 -6.01 -10.12 10.05
N TRP A 161 -4.92 -10.02 9.28
CA TRP A 161 -4.95 -9.38 7.96
C TRP A 161 -5.60 -10.30 6.92
N VAL A 162 -5.35 -11.60 6.96
CA VAL A 162 -6.01 -12.57 6.06
C VAL A 162 -7.51 -12.58 6.32
N ASP A 163 -7.96 -12.67 7.57
CA ASP A 163 -9.39 -12.70 7.91
C ASP A 163 -10.11 -11.43 7.42
N LYS A 164 -9.53 -10.25 7.70
CA LYS A 164 -10.07 -8.95 7.23
C LYS A 164 -10.05 -8.77 5.72
N LEU A 165 -9.16 -9.48 5.03
CA LEU A 165 -9.14 -9.47 3.57
C LEU A 165 -10.14 -10.48 3.02
N GLN A 166 -10.52 -11.53 3.74
CA GLN A 166 -11.48 -12.55 3.27
C GLN A 166 -12.93 -12.13 3.47
N ASP A 167 -13.22 -11.38 4.54
CA ASP A 167 -14.48 -10.65 4.74
C ASP A 167 -14.69 -9.54 3.68
#